data_AF-A0A3M7GKI3-F1
#
_entry.id   AF-A0A3M7GKI3-F1
#
_cell.length_a   1.000
_cell.length_b   1.000
_cell.length_c   1.000
_cell.angle_alpha   90.00
_cell.angle_beta   90.00
_cell.angle_gamma   90.00
#
_symmetry.space_group_name_H-M   'P 1'
#
loop_
_entity.id
_entity.type
_entity.pdbx_description
1 polymer ?
#
loop_
_entity_poly.entity_id
_entity_poly.type
_entity_poly.pdbx_seq_one_letter_code
_entity_poly.pdbx_strand_id
1 'polypeptide(L)'
;MLLSFASVSALLASALAAPAPELETRQSCPNIHIIAARETTAPAGYGSASTFVNLILQAYPGSTSEAVNYPATGGNSYGTSVQQGTQNVANQINSFNQRCPNTRLVIVGYSQGAQIEDNALCGGGDPNQGITYTYPLITSAASNAIKAVIWAGNPRNSPAETFHYGSCTAGGFDPRPSGFSCSTYQSRIRSYCDASDSYCCNGNNAQTHNGYGGEYGQNALSFVRARLG
;
A
#
# COMPACT_ATOMS: atom_id res chain seq x y z
N MET A 1 -15.63 -53.76 75.61
CA MET A 1 -16.09 -52.39 75.85
C MET A 1 -14.96 -51.47 75.37
N LEU A 2 -15.02 -51.05 74.10
CA LEU A 2 -15.05 -49.63 73.65
C LEU A 2 -13.78 -48.87 74.08
N LEU A 3 -12.93 -48.38 73.16
CA LEU A 3 -13.22 -47.23 72.31
C LEU A 3 -12.36 -47.23 71.04
N SER A 4 -13.02 -46.91 69.92
CA SER A 4 -12.44 -46.64 68.61
C SER A 4 -12.18 -45.14 68.49
N PHE A 5 -10.98 -44.72 68.07
CA PHE A 5 -10.71 -43.35 67.66
C PHE A 5 -10.46 -43.34 66.15
N ALA A 6 -11.44 -42.82 65.39
CA ALA A 6 -11.30 -42.57 63.96
C ALA A 6 -10.73 -41.16 63.74
N SER A 7 -9.51 -41.08 63.22
CA SER A 7 -8.89 -39.83 62.81
C SER A 7 -9.29 -39.51 61.37
N VAL A 8 -10.11 -38.47 61.19
CA VAL A 8 -10.47 -37.93 59.87
C VAL A 8 -9.52 -36.76 59.57
N SER A 9 -8.53 -36.98 58.72
CA SER A 9 -7.68 -35.90 58.19
C SER A 9 -8.28 -35.37 56.90
N ALA A 10 -8.77 -34.13 56.94
CA ALA A 10 -9.30 -33.42 55.78
C ALA A 10 -8.15 -32.96 54.86
N LEU A 11 -8.16 -33.41 53.61
CA LEU A 11 -7.29 -32.91 52.54
C LEU A 11 -7.86 -31.59 52.03
N LEU A 12 -7.24 -30.47 52.38
CA LEU A 12 -7.48 -29.17 51.74
C LEU A 12 -6.85 -29.18 50.34
N ALA A 13 -7.67 -29.20 49.30
CA ALA A 13 -7.25 -28.98 47.92
C ALA A 13 -7.16 -27.47 47.65
N SER A 14 -5.96 -26.92 47.65
CA SER A 14 -5.67 -25.56 47.22
C SER A 14 -5.79 -25.49 45.70
N ALA A 15 -6.93 -25.05 45.17
CA ALA A 15 -7.08 -24.75 43.75
C ALA A 15 -6.29 -23.48 43.42
N LEU A 16 -5.15 -23.64 42.73
CA LEU A 16 -4.41 -22.55 42.11
C LEU A 16 -5.26 -21.97 40.97
N ALA A 17 -5.91 -20.83 41.21
CA ALA A 17 -6.53 -20.05 40.15
C ALA A 17 -5.41 -19.44 39.28
N ALA A 18 -5.19 -20.01 38.10
CA ALA A 18 -4.35 -19.38 37.08
C ALA A 18 -5.02 -18.07 36.63
N PRO A 19 -4.27 -16.97 36.43
CA PRO A 19 -4.83 -15.76 35.84
C PRO A 19 -5.35 -16.09 34.45
N ALA A 20 -6.62 -15.76 34.19
CA ALA A 20 -7.19 -15.85 32.85
C ALA A 20 -6.36 -14.99 31.90
N PRO A 21 -6.04 -15.45 30.69
CA PRO A 21 -5.36 -14.62 29.71
C PRO A 21 -6.23 -13.39 29.45
N GLU A 22 -5.60 -12.21 29.56
CA GLU A 22 -6.22 -10.95 29.19
C GLU A 22 -6.62 -11.06 27.72
N LEU A 23 -7.92 -10.97 27.44
CA LEU A 23 -8.43 -10.97 26.07
C LEU A 23 -7.89 -9.70 25.41
N GLU A 24 -6.83 -9.83 24.60
CA GLU A 24 -6.46 -8.79 23.65
C GLU A 24 -7.74 -8.37 22.92
N THR A 25 -8.05 -7.08 23.00
CA THR A 25 -9.15 -6.50 22.24
C THR A 25 -8.89 -6.86 20.79
N ARG A 26 -9.68 -7.76 20.20
CA ARG A 26 -9.63 -8.03 18.76
C ARG A 26 -9.81 -6.68 18.08
N GLN A 27 -8.71 -6.11 17.57
CA GLN A 27 -8.77 -4.99 16.66
C GLN A 27 -9.71 -5.45 15.54
N SER A 28 -10.88 -4.83 15.45
CA SER A 28 -11.84 -5.19 14.42
C SER A 28 -11.23 -4.76 13.09
N CYS A 29 -10.94 -5.75 12.24
CA CYS A 29 -10.38 -5.48 10.92
C CYS A 29 -11.42 -4.71 10.08
N PRO A 30 -11.01 -3.62 9.41
CA PRO A 30 -11.92 -2.86 8.57
C PRO A 30 -12.29 -3.68 7.33
N ASN A 31 -13.45 -3.41 6.73
CA ASN A 31 -13.82 -4.06 5.47
C ASN A 31 -12.91 -3.61 4.30
N ILE A 32 -12.41 -2.38 4.37
CA ILE A 32 -11.51 -1.76 3.39
C ILE A 32 -10.40 -1.03 4.14
N HIS A 33 -9.16 -1.21 3.70
CA HIS A 33 -8.02 -0.46 4.21
C HIS A 33 -7.20 0.12 3.07
N ILE A 34 -6.76 1.37 3.22
CA ILE A 34 -6.00 2.11 2.22
C ILE A 34 -4.56 2.26 2.71
N ILE A 35 -3.59 1.81 1.93
CA ILE A 35 -2.17 2.06 2.18
C ILE A 35 -1.71 3.04 1.13
N ALA A 36 -1.17 4.19 1.55
CA ALA A 36 -0.82 5.26 0.61
C ALA A 36 0.59 5.81 0.80
N ALA A 37 1.27 6.08 -0.31
CA ALA A 37 2.62 6.61 -0.34
C ALA A 37 2.67 8.03 -0.93
N ARG A 38 3.25 8.96 -0.16
CA ARG A 38 3.48 10.36 -0.55
C ARG A 38 4.60 10.53 -1.57
N GLU A 39 4.63 11.71 -2.18
CA GLU A 39 5.67 12.23 -3.06
C GLU A 39 6.96 12.63 -2.34
N THR A 40 8.01 12.86 -3.11
CA THR A 40 9.31 13.34 -2.62
C THR A 40 9.18 14.66 -1.86
N THR A 41 9.92 14.82 -0.77
CA THR A 41 9.99 15.98 0.15
C THR A 41 8.74 16.27 0.97
N ALA A 42 7.62 15.61 0.70
CA ALA A 42 6.44 15.75 1.54
C ALA A 42 6.75 15.32 3.00
N PRO A 43 6.20 16.02 4.00
CA PRO A 43 6.26 15.56 5.40
C PRO A 43 5.67 14.16 5.57
N ALA A 44 6.05 13.46 6.64
CA ALA A 44 5.47 12.16 6.96
C ALA A 44 3.93 12.22 6.98
N GLY A 45 3.29 11.29 6.28
CA GLY A 45 1.85 11.31 6.00
C GLY A 45 1.57 10.95 4.54
N TYR A 46 0.42 11.39 4.04
CA TYR A 46 -0.07 11.02 2.70
C TYR A 46 0.41 11.95 1.58
N GLY A 47 0.87 13.16 1.90
CA GLY A 47 1.17 14.18 0.89
C GLY A 47 0.00 14.40 -0.07
N SER A 48 0.30 14.50 -1.35
CA SER A 48 -0.68 14.68 -2.44
C SER A 48 -1.58 13.46 -2.66
N ALA A 49 -1.17 12.26 -2.18
CA ALA A 49 -2.03 11.07 -2.19
C ALA A 49 -3.29 11.25 -1.32
N SER A 50 -3.27 12.18 -0.36
CA SER A 50 -4.40 12.47 0.55
C SER A 50 -5.71 12.74 -0.17
N THR A 51 -5.69 13.38 -1.35
CA THR A 51 -6.91 13.65 -2.12
C THR A 51 -7.65 12.36 -2.46
N PHE A 52 -6.93 11.35 -2.97
CA PHE A 52 -7.51 10.05 -3.32
C PHE A 52 -7.93 9.28 -2.06
N VAL A 53 -7.09 9.27 -1.02
CA VAL A 53 -7.38 8.60 0.26
C VAL A 53 -8.68 9.14 0.87
N ASN A 54 -8.81 10.46 0.98
CA ASN A 54 -9.97 11.11 1.58
C ASN A 54 -11.26 10.83 0.81
N LEU A 55 -11.21 10.83 -0.53
CA LEU A 55 -12.35 10.48 -1.37
C LEU A 55 -12.83 9.04 -1.13
N ILE A 56 -11.90 8.08 -0.97
CA ILE A 56 -12.24 6.69 -0.69
C ILE A 56 -12.79 6.55 0.74
N LEU A 57 -12.15 7.15 1.74
CA LEU A 57 -12.61 7.12 3.13
C LEU A 57 -14.03 7.67 3.27
N GLN A 58 -14.32 8.79 2.60
CA GLN A 58 -15.66 9.39 2.60
C GLN A 58 -16.70 8.51 1.90
N ALA A 59 -16.33 7.82 0.83
CA ALA A 59 -17.23 6.95 0.09
C ALA A 59 -17.52 5.61 0.81
N TYR A 60 -16.66 5.19 1.73
CA TYR A 60 -16.76 3.91 2.43
C TYR A 60 -16.65 4.11 3.95
N PRO A 61 -17.75 4.50 4.62
CA PRO A 61 -17.77 4.63 6.08
C PRO A 61 -17.27 3.37 6.79
N GLY A 62 -16.36 3.54 7.76
CA GLY A 62 -15.71 2.44 8.48
C GLY A 62 -14.47 1.85 7.79
N SER A 63 -14.09 2.36 6.61
CA SER A 63 -12.75 2.12 6.06
C SER A 63 -11.70 2.88 6.85
N THR A 64 -10.45 2.40 6.82
CA THR A 64 -9.32 3.05 7.48
C THR A 64 -8.15 3.20 6.51
N SER A 65 -7.14 3.98 6.90
CA SER A 65 -5.95 4.17 6.08
C SER A 65 -4.68 4.29 6.92
N GLU A 66 -3.55 3.98 6.30
CA GLU A 66 -2.21 4.26 6.85
C GLU A 66 -1.26 4.76 5.76
N ALA A 67 -0.32 5.61 6.15
CA ALA A 67 0.72 6.10 5.25
C ALA A 67 1.90 5.13 5.23
N VAL A 68 2.55 5.00 4.07
CA VAL A 68 3.83 4.29 3.96
C VAL A 68 4.90 5.09 4.69
N ASN A 69 5.50 4.48 5.71
CA ASN A 69 6.61 5.08 6.43
C ASN A 69 7.91 4.88 5.66
N TYR A 70 8.31 5.89 4.90
CA TYR A 70 9.57 5.86 4.14
C TYR A 70 10.18 7.26 4.02
N PRO A 71 11.46 7.39 3.62
CA PRO A 71 12.16 8.67 3.63
C PRO A 71 11.52 9.75 2.76
N ALA A 72 11.01 9.38 1.58
CA ALA A 72 10.55 10.31 0.55
C ALA A 72 11.58 11.40 0.22
N THR A 73 12.87 11.07 0.16
CA THR A 73 13.93 12.05 -0.09
C THR A 73 14.30 12.13 -1.58
N GLY A 74 14.83 13.28 -1.99
CA GLY A 74 15.24 13.56 -3.37
C GLY A 74 16.75 13.74 -3.54
N GLY A 75 17.16 14.23 -4.71
CA GLY A 75 18.57 14.47 -5.04
C GLY A 75 19.40 13.19 -4.96
N ASN A 76 20.62 13.28 -4.40
CA ASN A 76 21.53 12.15 -4.28
C ASN A 76 20.99 11.00 -3.42
N SER A 77 19.95 11.24 -2.62
CA SER A 77 19.32 10.23 -1.77
C SER A 77 18.07 9.59 -2.38
N TYR A 78 17.66 10.01 -3.59
CA TYR A 78 16.44 9.50 -4.24
C TYR A 78 16.45 7.98 -4.37
N GLY A 79 17.54 7.39 -4.89
CA GLY A 79 17.65 5.93 -5.06
C GLY A 79 17.57 5.16 -3.73
N THR A 80 18.22 5.64 -2.67
CA THR A 80 18.11 5.04 -1.33
C THR A 80 16.69 5.16 -0.78
N SER A 81 16.00 6.28 -1.02
CA SER A 81 14.60 6.47 -0.66
C SER A 81 13.68 5.46 -1.37
N VAL A 82 13.88 5.26 -2.68
CA VAL A 82 13.13 4.27 -3.47
C VAL A 82 13.37 2.85 -2.98
N GLN A 83 14.62 2.47 -2.71
CA GLN A 83 14.97 1.14 -2.19
C GLN A 83 14.28 0.85 -0.85
N GLN A 84 14.38 1.78 0.11
CA GLN A 84 13.74 1.63 1.42
C GLN A 84 12.21 1.67 1.31
N GLY A 85 11.67 2.60 0.52
CA GLY A 85 10.23 2.72 0.32
C GLY A 85 9.63 1.46 -0.30
N THR A 86 10.29 0.86 -1.29
CA THR A 86 9.83 -0.39 -1.93
C THR A 86 9.70 -1.53 -0.90
N GLN A 87 10.69 -1.68 -0.02
CA GLN A 87 10.64 -2.68 1.05
C GLN A 87 9.58 -2.35 2.10
N ASN A 88 9.43 -1.07 2.47
CA ASN A 88 8.46 -0.64 3.47
C ASN A 88 7.02 -0.79 2.99
N VAL A 89 6.73 -0.54 1.72
CA VAL A 89 5.44 -0.86 1.09
C VAL A 89 5.14 -2.34 1.26
N ALA A 90 6.08 -3.21 0.86
CA ALA A 90 5.88 -4.65 0.93
C ALA A 90 5.64 -5.13 2.36
N ASN A 91 6.45 -4.66 3.31
CA ASN A 91 6.32 -4.99 4.71
C ASN A 91 4.96 -4.55 5.27
N GLN A 92 4.56 -3.30 5.05
CA GLN A 92 3.27 -2.79 5.55
C GLN A 92 2.08 -3.56 4.97
N ILE A 93 2.04 -3.76 3.64
CA ILE A 93 0.96 -4.50 2.97
C ILE A 93 0.89 -5.95 3.49
N ASN A 94 2.02 -6.65 3.52
CA ASN A 94 2.05 -8.05 3.93
C ASN A 94 1.69 -8.20 5.42
N SER A 95 2.23 -7.36 6.30
CA SER A 95 1.93 -7.39 7.73
C SER A 95 0.50 -6.95 8.03
N PHE A 96 -0.09 -6.01 7.28
CA PHE A 96 -1.49 -5.69 7.41
C PHE A 96 -2.38 -6.86 7.00
N ASN A 97 -2.12 -7.49 5.84
CA ASN A 97 -2.91 -8.62 5.39
C ASN A 97 -2.82 -9.82 6.34
N GLN A 98 -1.67 -10.08 6.96
CA GLN A 98 -1.53 -11.15 7.96
C GLN A 98 -2.43 -10.91 9.19
N ARG A 99 -2.54 -9.66 9.65
CA ARG A 99 -3.43 -9.28 10.76
C ARG A 99 -4.90 -9.28 10.36
N CYS A 100 -5.18 -8.86 9.12
CA CYS A 100 -6.52 -8.66 8.59
C CYS A 100 -6.71 -9.32 7.22
N PRO A 101 -6.75 -10.66 7.15
CA PRO A 101 -6.69 -11.40 5.89
C PRO A 101 -7.94 -11.23 5.01
N ASN A 102 -9.07 -10.84 5.61
CA ASN A 102 -10.34 -10.64 4.91
C ASN A 102 -10.57 -9.19 4.48
N THR A 103 -9.69 -8.26 4.87
CA THR A 103 -9.81 -6.85 4.48
C THR A 103 -9.44 -6.67 3.01
N ARG A 104 -10.25 -5.90 2.28
CA ARG A 104 -9.92 -5.46 0.91
C ARG A 104 -8.93 -4.31 0.97
N LEU A 105 -7.84 -4.39 0.23
CA LEU A 105 -6.81 -3.36 0.20
C LEU A 105 -6.97 -2.46 -1.03
N VAL A 106 -6.79 -1.16 -0.82
CA VAL A 106 -6.61 -0.16 -1.87
C VAL A 106 -5.23 0.47 -1.68
N ILE A 107 -4.44 0.50 -2.75
CA ILE A 107 -3.07 1.02 -2.73
C ILE A 107 -3.06 2.35 -3.48
N VAL A 108 -2.44 3.39 -2.93
CA VAL A 108 -2.50 4.76 -3.48
C VAL A 108 -1.14 5.44 -3.41
N GLY A 109 -0.49 5.62 -4.56
CA GLY A 109 0.83 6.21 -4.65
C GLY A 109 0.83 7.51 -5.42
N TYR A 110 1.58 8.50 -4.94
CA TYR A 110 1.81 9.76 -5.64
C TYR A 110 3.30 9.98 -5.91
N SER A 111 3.68 10.25 -7.16
CA SER A 111 5.06 10.50 -7.57
C SER A 111 6.02 9.36 -7.17
N GLN A 112 7.07 9.64 -6.39
CA GLN A 112 7.95 8.62 -5.80
C GLN A 112 7.17 7.54 -5.02
N GLY A 113 6.03 7.90 -4.40
CA GLY A 113 5.13 6.97 -3.75
C GLY A 113 4.53 5.93 -4.70
N ALA A 114 4.16 6.35 -5.93
CA ALA A 114 3.72 5.43 -6.97
C ALA A 114 4.86 4.52 -7.44
N GLN A 115 6.09 5.05 -7.59
CA GLN A 115 7.25 4.27 -8.00
C GLN A 115 7.57 3.13 -7.01
N ILE A 116 7.56 3.42 -5.69
CA ILE A 116 7.87 2.40 -4.69
C ILE A 116 6.79 1.33 -4.58
N GLU A 117 5.52 1.70 -4.83
CA GLU A 117 4.42 0.75 -4.89
C GLU A 117 4.48 -0.12 -6.15
N ASP A 118 4.76 0.49 -7.31
CA ASP A 118 4.96 -0.22 -8.57
C ASP A 118 6.10 -1.25 -8.44
N ASN A 119 7.23 -0.85 -7.87
CA ASN A 119 8.35 -1.75 -7.63
C ASN A 119 7.96 -2.93 -6.72
N ALA A 120 7.24 -2.67 -5.62
CA ALA A 120 6.85 -3.70 -4.67
C ALA A 120 5.80 -4.68 -5.26
N LEU A 121 4.78 -4.14 -5.95
CA LEU A 121 3.68 -4.91 -6.49
C LEU A 121 4.08 -5.67 -7.76
N CYS A 122 4.74 -4.99 -8.70
CA CYS A 122 4.96 -5.51 -10.04
C CYS A 122 6.36 -6.13 -10.22
N GLY A 123 7.29 -5.92 -9.29
CA GLY A 123 8.65 -6.43 -9.40
C GLY A 123 9.38 -5.81 -10.60
N GLY A 124 10.07 -6.62 -11.40
CA GLY A 124 10.76 -6.19 -12.63
C GLY A 124 12.03 -5.34 -12.42
N GLY A 125 12.41 -5.06 -11.18
CA GLY A 125 13.56 -4.22 -10.84
C GLY A 125 13.33 -2.73 -11.04
N ASP A 126 14.29 -1.94 -10.58
CA ASP A 126 14.41 -0.51 -10.80
C ASP A 126 15.91 -0.13 -10.78
N PRO A 127 16.66 -0.54 -11.82
CA PRO A 127 18.13 -0.55 -11.78
C PRO A 127 18.75 0.83 -11.66
N ASN A 128 18.11 1.87 -12.23
CA ASN A 128 18.53 3.27 -12.06
C ASN A 128 18.52 3.71 -10.59
N GLN A 129 17.68 3.08 -9.78
CA GLN A 129 17.55 3.31 -8.34
C GLN A 129 18.26 2.26 -7.49
N GLY A 130 19.03 1.36 -8.09
CA GLY A 130 19.80 0.32 -7.40
C GLY A 130 19.01 -0.93 -7.04
N ILE A 131 17.78 -1.10 -7.54
CA ILE A 131 16.97 -2.31 -7.32
C ILE A 131 17.19 -3.28 -8.48
N THR A 132 17.82 -4.42 -8.21
CA THR A 132 18.15 -5.44 -9.22
C THR A 132 17.30 -6.70 -9.15
N TYR A 133 16.59 -6.94 -8.04
CA TYR A 133 15.65 -8.06 -7.94
C TYR A 133 14.42 -7.81 -8.82
N THR A 134 13.94 -8.87 -9.48
CA THR A 134 12.84 -8.77 -10.47
C THR A 134 11.55 -9.44 -10.02
N TYR A 135 11.55 -10.14 -8.88
CA TYR A 135 10.34 -10.72 -8.32
C TYR A 135 9.51 -9.66 -7.58
N PRO A 136 8.16 -9.75 -7.59
CA PRO A 136 7.31 -8.91 -6.75
C PRO A 136 7.50 -9.26 -5.27
N LEU A 137 7.35 -8.28 -4.39
CA LEU A 137 7.55 -8.44 -2.94
C LEU A 137 6.25 -8.73 -2.17
N ILE A 138 5.10 -8.58 -2.82
CA ILE A 138 3.80 -8.81 -2.20
C ILE A 138 3.50 -10.32 -2.18
N THR A 139 3.16 -10.83 -1.00
CA THR A 139 2.75 -12.24 -0.83
C THR A 139 1.48 -12.53 -1.62
N SER A 140 1.26 -13.78 -2.05
CA SER A 140 0.05 -14.17 -2.78
C SER A 140 -1.24 -13.86 -2.01
N ALA A 141 -1.22 -14.00 -0.67
CA ALA A 141 -2.36 -13.66 0.19
C ALA A 141 -2.68 -12.16 0.14
N ALA A 142 -1.67 -11.30 0.32
CA ALA A 142 -1.86 -9.85 0.24
C ALA A 142 -2.21 -9.38 -1.17
N SER A 143 -1.61 -9.98 -2.20
CA SER A 143 -1.94 -9.74 -3.61
C SER A 143 -3.41 -9.99 -3.91
N ASN A 144 -3.98 -11.06 -3.36
CA ASN A 144 -5.41 -11.36 -3.48
C ASN A 144 -6.28 -10.35 -2.73
N ALA A 145 -5.80 -9.75 -1.65
CA ALA A 145 -6.52 -8.72 -0.90
C ALA A 145 -6.52 -7.35 -1.61
N ILE A 146 -5.49 -7.03 -2.42
CA ILE A 146 -5.43 -5.78 -3.20
C ILE A 146 -6.46 -5.80 -4.33
N LYS A 147 -7.45 -4.91 -4.23
CA LYS A 147 -8.56 -4.81 -5.18
C LYS A 147 -8.38 -3.66 -6.17
N ALA A 148 -7.82 -2.55 -5.72
CA ALA A 148 -7.56 -1.39 -6.56
C ALA A 148 -6.21 -0.76 -6.22
N VAL A 149 -5.56 -0.20 -7.24
CA VAL A 149 -4.29 0.51 -7.14
C VAL A 149 -4.42 1.80 -7.94
N ILE A 150 -4.15 2.93 -7.30
CA ILE A 150 -4.14 4.25 -7.90
C ILE A 150 -2.73 4.79 -7.85
N TRP A 151 -2.16 5.07 -9.00
CA TRP A 151 -0.88 5.75 -9.10
C TRP A 151 -1.07 7.07 -9.80
N ALA A 152 -0.52 8.15 -9.26
CA ALA A 152 -0.54 9.46 -9.87
C ALA A 152 0.89 9.96 -10.06
N GLY A 153 1.24 10.33 -11.30
CA GLY A 153 2.57 10.83 -11.61
C GLY A 153 3.68 9.81 -11.42
N ASN A 154 3.45 8.52 -11.69
CA ASN A 154 4.46 7.47 -11.50
C ASN A 154 5.68 7.70 -12.42
N PRO A 155 6.90 7.94 -11.90
CA PRO A 155 8.13 8.01 -12.70
C PRO A 155 8.43 6.78 -13.57
N ARG A 156 7.83 5.64 -13.21
CA ARG A 156 7.94 4.37 -13.95
C ARG A 156 7.00 4.29 -15.16
N ASN A 157 6.11 5.27 -15.35
CA ASN A 157 5.15 5.30 -16.46
C ASN A 157 5.85 5.09 -17.81
N SER A 158 5.21 4.30 -18.66
CA SER A 158 5.73 3.91 -19.97
C SER A 158 4.59 3.72 -20.97
N PRO A 159 4.77 4.02 -22.27
CA PRO A 159 3.73 3.81 -23.28
C PRO A 159 3.28 2.36 -23.45
N ALA A 160 4.07 1.39 -22.95
CA ALA A 160 3.73 -0.04 -23.00
C ALA A 160 2.68 -0.44 -21.95
N GLU A 161 2.39 0.42 -20.98
CA GLU A 161 1.47 0.12 -19.88
C GLU A 161 0.01 0.25 -20.31
N THR A 162 -0.73 -0.86 -20.25
CA THR A 162 -2.16 -0.88 -20.61
C THR A 162 -3.10 -0.33 -19.54
N PHE A 163 -2.59 -0.11 -18.32
CA PHE A 163 -3.33 0.50 -17.21
C PHE A 163 -3.08 2.01 -17.08
N HIS A 164 -2.33 2.59 -18.02
CA HIS A 164 -2.13 4.02 -18.17
C HIS A 164 -3.46 4.76 -18.39
N TYR A 165 -3.55 5.97 -17.87
CA TYR A 165 -4.66 6.90 -18.08
C TYR A 165 -4.17 8.34 -18.08
N GLY A 166 -4.53 9.10 -19.10
CA GLY A 166 -4.06 10.48 -19.27
C GLY A 166 -3.54 10.68 -20.70
N SER A 167 -2.90 11.82 -20.90
CA SER A 167 -2.44 12.28 -22.21
C SER A 167 -0.98 11.92 -22.52
N CYS A 168 -0.21 11.37 -21.57
CA CYS A 168 1.19 11.05 -21.81
C CYS A 168 1.33 9.89 -22.81
N THR A 169 2.05 10.13 -23.91
CA THR A 169 2.41 9.09 -24.89
C THR A 169 3.91 8.77 -24.88
N ALA A 170 4.64 9.28 -23.88
CA ALA A 170 6.07 9.02 -23.64
C ALA A 170 6.23 8.23 -22.32
N GLY A 171 7.40 8.30 -21.69
CA GLY A 171 7.65 7.70 -20.38
C GLY A 171 8.27 8.68 -19.40
N GLY A 172 8.33 8.28 -18.14
CA GLY A 172 8.97 9.07 -17.09
C GLY A 172 10.49 8.97 -17.14
N PHE A 173 11.16 9.44 -16.08
CA PHE A 173 12.62 9.36 -15.99
C PHE A 173 13.15 7.96 -15.63
N ASP A 174 12.30 7.08 -15.07
CA ASP A 174 12.62 5.68 -14.79
C ASP A 174 11.62 4.73 -15.47
N PRO A 175 11.35 4.86 -16.78
CA PRO A 175 10.22 4.19 -17.40
C PRO A 175 10.36 2.66 -17.32
N ARG A 176 9.24 1.95 -17.13
CA ARG A 176 9.20 0.50 -17.29
C ARG A 176 9.75 0.10 -18.67
N PRO A 177 10.58 -0.96 -18.75
CA PRO A 177 11.14 -1.39 -20.02
C PRO A 177 10.04 -1.86 -20.98
N SER A 178 10.29 -1.72 -22.28
CA SER A 178 9.34 -2.19 -23.30
C SER A 178 9.03 -3.67 -23.11
N GLY A 179 7.74 -4.03 -23.18
CA GLY A 179 7.26 -5.40 -22.96
C GLY A 179 7.10 -5.80 -21.49
N PHE A 180 7.43 -4.94 -20.52
CA PHE A 180 7.08 -5.17 -19.13
C PHE A 180 5.57 -5.26 -18.93
N SER A 181 5.12 -6.14 -18.04
CA SER A 181 3.72 -6.26 -17.67
C SER A 181 3.57 -6.54 -16.18
N CYS A 182 2.65 -5.81 -15.55
CA CYS A 182 2.19 -6.10 -14.19
C CYS A 182 0.92 -6.95 -14.23
N SER A 183 0.99 -8.12 -14.86
CA SER A 183 -0.18 -8.94 -15.22
C SER A 183 -1.11 -9.26 -14.04
N THR A 184 -0.54 -9.53 -12.85
CA THR A 184 -1.30 -9.81 -11.61
C THR A 184 -2.30 -8.70 -11.26
N TYR A 185 -1.91 -7.44 -11.50
CA TYR A 185 -2.69 -6.26 -11.09
C TYR A 185 -3.18 -5.42 -12.26
N GLN A 186 -2.91 -5.81 -13.51
CA GLN A 186 -3.19 -5.01 -14.71
C GLN A 186 -4.63 -4.49 -14.77
N SER A 187 -5.61 -5.30 -14.39
CA SER A 187 -7.03 -4.88 -14.37
C SER A 187 -7.42 -4.06 -13.13
N ARG A 188 -6.57 -4.02 -12.10
CA ARG A 188 -6.75 -3.38 -10.79
C ARG A 188 -5.94 -2.09 -10.65
N ILE A 189 -5.03 -1.79 -11.57
CA ILE A 189 -4.25 -0.56 -11.58
C ILE A 189 -4.93 0.49 -12.45
N ARG A 190 -4.85 1.73 -11.98
CA ARG A 190 -5.01 2.94 -12.80
C ARG A 190 -3.83 3.87 -12.52
N SER A 191 -2.97 4.08 -13.52
CA SER A 191 -1.78 4.92 -13.43
C SER A 191 -1.99 6.20 -14.23
N TYR A 192 -2.09 7.33 -13.55
CA TYR A 192 -2.36 8.64 -14.13
C TYR A 192 -1.08 9.38 -14.49
N CYS A 193 -0.98 9.82 -15.75
CA CYS A 193 0.13 10.66 -16.20
C CYS A 193 -0.22 11.46 -17.46
N ASP A 194 0.09 12.75 -17.47
CA ASP A 194 -0.19 13.66 -18.58
C ASP A 194 1.07 14.11 -19.33
N ALA A 195 0.88 14.47 -20.61
CA ALA A 195 1.98 14.78 -21.52
C ALA A 195 2.88 15.92 -21.05
N SER A 196 2.34 16.87 -20.29
CA SER A 196 3.09 18.03 -19.81
C SER A 196 3.86 17.77 -18.51
N ASP A 197 3.67 16.61 -17.87
CA ASP A 197 4.39 16.22 -16.65
C ASP A 197 5.89 15.99 -16.92
N SER A 198 6.74 16.60 -16.11
CA SER A 198 8.20 16.53 -16.23
C SER A 198 8.85 15.30 -15.61
N TYR A 199 8.09 14.42 -14.96
CA TYR A 199 8.60 13.29 -14.18
C TYR A 199 8.06 11.94 -14.65
N CYS A 200 6.74 11.82 -14.82
CA CYS A 200 6.12 10.58 -15.33
C CYS A 200 5.99 10.58 -16.87
N CYS A 201 6.19 11.74 -17.47
CA CYS A 201 6.31 11.93 -18.90
C CYS A 201 7.60 12.69 -19.21
N ASN A 202 7.75 13.16 -20.44
CA ASN A 202 8.88 13.97 -20.90
C ASN A 202 8.49 15.45 -21.12
N GLY A 203 7.47 15.92 -20.40
CA GLY A 203 7.01 17.30 -20.43
C GLY A 203 7.94 18.23 -19.63
N ASN A 204 7.46 19.44 -19.36
CA ASN A 204 8.22 20.49 -18.70
C ASN A 204 7.40 21.31 -17.68
N ASN A 205 6.24 20.81 -17.27
CA ASN A 205 5.33 21.50 -16.36
C ASN A 205 5.18 20.72 -15.05
N ALA A 206 5.86 21.19 -14.00
CA ALA A 206 5.76 20.60 -12.66
C ALA A 206 4.38 20.79 -12.01
N GLN A 207 3.59 21.78 -12.43
CA GLN A 207 2.23 21.98 -11.91
C GLN A 207 1.30 20.85 -12.34
N THR A 208 1.46 20.32 -13.56
CA THR A 208 0.73 19.12 -14.01
C THR A 208 0.95 17.96 -13.05
N HIS A 209 2.21 17.73 -12.66
CA HIS A 209 2.57 16.66 -11.73
C HIS A 209 1.86 16.78 -10.37
N ASN A 210 1.61 17.99 -9.90
CA ASN A 210 0.94 18.25 -8.62
C ASN A 210 -0.59 18.28 -8.73
N GLY A 211 -1.15 18.25 -9.94
CA GLY A 211 -2.58 18.48 -10.21
C GLY A 211 -3.46 17.24 -10.23
N TYR A 212 -2.89 16.03 -10.27
CA TYR A 212 -3.65 14.80 -10.54
C TYR A 212 -4.75 14.48 -9.53
N GLY A 213 -4.59 14.90 -8.27
CA GLY A 213 -5.65 14.75 -7.27
C GLY A 213 -6.92 15.51 -7.65
N GLY A 214 -6.78 16.74 -8.14
CA GLY A 214 -7.90 17.57 -8.59
C GLY A 214 -8.45 17.10 -9.94
N GLU A 215 -7.58 16.71 -10.86
CA GLU A 215 -7.95 16.31 -12.21
C GLU A 215 -8.60 14.93 -12.28
N TYR A 216 -8.01 13.93 -11.62
CA TYR A 216 -8.42 12.53 -11.72
C TYR A 216 -9.05 11.96 -10.45
N GLY A 217 -9.16 12.73 -9.36
CA GLY A 217 -9.68 12.25 -8.07
C GLY A 217 -11.02 11.50 -8.18
N GLN A 218 -11.99 12.06 -8.89
CA GLN A 218 -13.30 11.43 -9.07
C GLN A 218 -13.24 10.21 -10.02
N ASN A 219 -12.43 10.27 -11.08
CA ASN A 219 -12.20 9.13 -11.97
C ASN A 219 -11.60 7.95 -11.20
N ALA A 220 -10.61 8.22 -10.35
CA ALA A 220 -9.98 7.25 -9.48
C ALA A 220 -10.97 6.64 -8.49
N LEU A 221 -11.83 7.46 -7.87
CA LEU A 221 -12.88 6.94 -6.99
C LEU A 221 -13.86 6.03 -7.73
N SER A 222 -14.30 6.41 -8.93
CA SER A 222 -15.17 5.56 -9.77
C SER A 222 -14.50 4.24 -10.12
N PHE A 223 -13.21 4.25 -10.45
CA PHE A 223 -12.43 3.04 -10.71
C PHE A 223 -12.34 2.15 -9.46
N VAL A 224 -12.02 2.73 -8.29
CA VAL A 224 -11.97 2.00 -7.01
C VAL A 224 -13.31 1.35 -6.69
N ARG A 225 -14.43 2.07 -6.89
CA ARG A 225 -15.79 1.52 -6.70
C ARG A 225 -16.04 0.30 -7.57
N ALA A 226 -15.68 0.37 -8.85
CA ALA A 226 -15.82 -0.74 -9.78
C ALA A 226 -14.92 -1.96 -9.46
N ARG A 227 -14.01 -1.87 -8.49
CA ARG A 227 -13.10 -2.96 -8.08
C ARG A 227 -13.38 -3.50 -6.69
N LEU A 228 -13.95 -2.69 -5.81
CA LEU A 228 -14.37 -3.15 -4.50
C LEU A 228 -15.70 -3.90 -4.53
N GLY A 229 -16.55 -3.64 -5.53
CA GLY A 229 -17.97 -4.04 -5.51
C GLY A 229 -18.77 -3.20 -4.52
#